data_AF-A0A938VKD8-F1
#
_entry.id   AF-A0A938VKD8-F1
#
_cell.length_a   1.000
_cell.length_b   1.000
_cell.length_c   1.000
_cell.angle_alpha   90.00
_cell.angle_beta   90.00
_cell.angle_gamma   90.00
#
_symmetry.space_group_name_H-M   'P 1'
#
loop_
_entity.id
_entity.type
_entity.pdbx_description
1 polymer ?
#
loop_
_entity_poly.entity_id
_entity_poly.type
_entity_poly.pdbx_seq_one_letter_code
_entity_poly.pdbx_strand_id
1 'polypeptide(L)' 'METRNITSPIGSESGSGNQSARQQLTPGVTLVNRYNIQDVIGIGGMGSVYRARDLHFPNVVKLVAVK' A
#
# COMPACT_ATOMS: atom_id res chain seq x y z
N MET A 1 2.39 -22.31 44.52
CA MET A 1 2.57 -21.24 43.53
C MET A 1 2.36 -21.88 42.16
N GLU A 2 1.28 -21.53 41.48
CA GLU A 2 0.85 -22.17 40.23
C GLU A 2 1.08 -21.20 39.08
N THR A 3 1.96 -21.56 38.13
CA THR A 3 2.31 -20.72 36.98
C THR A 3 1.30 -20.94 35.87
N ARG A 4 0.50 -19.93 35.54
CA ARG A 4 -0.47 -20.03 34.43
C ARG A 4 0.20 -19.66 33.11
N ASN A 5 0.14 -20.59 32.16
CA ASN A 5 0.69 -20.42 30.82
C ASN A 5 -0.20 -19.47 30.02
N ILE A 6 0.26 -18.23 29.81
CA ILE A 6 -0.40 -17.25 28.94
C ILE A 6 0.12 -17.45 27.52
N THR A 7 -0.26 -18.54 26.87
CA THR A 7 -0.20 -18.66 25.41
C THR A 7 -1.60 -18.43 24.87
N SER A 8 -2.06 -17.19 24.92
CA SER A 8 -3.15 -16.78 24.05
C SER A 8 -2.56 -16.68 22.64
N PRO A 9 -3.17 -17.27 21.60
CA PRO A 9 -2.82 -16.88 20.25
C PRO A 9 -3.05 -15.37 20.20
N ILE A 10 -2.04 -14.62 19.76
CA ILE A 10 -2.24 -13.22 19.40
C ILE A 10 -3.22 -13.24 18.25
N GLY A 11 -4.52 -13.21 18.58
CA GLY A 11 -5.59 -12.99 17.64
C GLY A 11 -5.19 -11.74 16.92
N SER A 12 -5.01 -11.87 15.60
CA SER A 12 -4.85 -10.75 14.69
C SER A 12 -5.95 -9.76 15.03
N GLU A 13 -5.56 -8.73 15.79
CA GLU A 13 -6.44 -7.65 16.19
C GLU A 13 -6.92 -7.04 14.89
N SER A 14 -8.13 -7.47 14.50
CA SER A 14 -8.87 -6.88 13.41
C SER A 14 -9.23 -5.51 13.92
N GLY A 15 -8.28 -4.58 13.75
CA GLY A 15 -8.45 -3.18 14.05
C GLY A 15 -9.70 -2.73 13.33
N SER A 16 -10.75 -2.49 14.11
CA SER A 16 -11.96 -1.79 13.73
C SER A 16 -11.60 -0.32 13.48
N GLY A 17 -10.72 -0.08 12.51
CA GLY A 17 -10.42 1.21 11.94
C GLY A 17 -11.27 1.33 10.69
N ASN A 18 -12.35 2.10 10.79
CA ASN A 18 -13.12 2.69 9.71
C ASN A 18 -12.75 2.18 8.30
N GLN A 19 -13.41 1.11 7.84
CA GLN A 19 -13.36 0.63 6.47
C GLN A 19 -14.06 1.61 5.51
N SER A 20 -13.81 2.91 5.65
CA SER A 20 -13.86 3.82 4.50
C SER A 20 -12.94 3.19 3.47
N ALA A 21 -13.54 2.49 2.50
CA ALA A 21 -12.86 1.65 1.54
C ALA A 21 -11.53 2.29 1.16
N ARG A 22 -10.42 1.69 1.61
CA ARG A 22 -9.08 2.24 1.41
C ARG A 22 -8.89 2.39 -0.10
N GLN A 23 -9.14 3.60 -0.61
CA GLN A 23 -9.36 3.75 -2.04
C GLN A 23 -8.02 3.60 -2.73
N GLN A 24 -7.87 2.46 -3.42
CA GLN A 24 -6.68 2.16 -4.16
C GLN A 24 -6.67 2.99 -5.44
N LEU A 25 -5.50 3.52 -5.80
CA LEU A 25 -5.33 4.20 -7.08
C LEU A 25 -5.47 3.19 -8.20
N THR A 26 -6.26 3.55 -9.21
CA THR A 26 -6.41 2.75 -10.41
C THR A 26 -5.24 3.01 -11.37
N PRO A 27 -4.85 2.03 -12.19
CA PRO A 27 -3.94 2.26 -13.31
C PRO A 27 -4.39 3.44 -14.18
N GLY A 28 -3.44 4.21 -14.69
CA GLY A 28 -3.68 5.41 -15.50
C GLY A 28 -3.82 6.70 -14.70
N VAL A 29 -4.02 6.65 -13.37
CA VAL A 29 -4.00 7.85 -12.53
C VAL A 29 -2.62 8.50 -12.59
N THR A 30 -2.57 9.80 -12.82
CA THR A 30 -1.32 10.58 -12.77
C THR A 30 -1.26 11.38 -11.48
N LEU A 31 -0.35 11.01 -10.58
CA LEU A 31 -0.08 11.74 -9.35
C LEU A 31 0.84 12.91 -9.63
N VAL A 32 0.51 14.07 -9.04
CA VAL A 32 1.32 15.30 -9.08
C VAL A 32 1.82 15.66 -10.48
N ASN A 33 1.02 15.35 -11.50
CA ASN A 33 1.34 15.56 -12.93
C ASN A 33 2.66 14.92 -13.39
N ARG A 34 3.15 13.88 -12.69
CA ARG A 34 4.45 13.27 -12.97
C ARG A 34 4.46 11.75 -12.91
N TYR A 35 3.77 11.13 -11.97
CA TYR A 35 3.84 9.68 -11.78
C TYR A 35 2.57 9.03 -12.27
N ASN A 36 2.65 8.31 -13.39
CA ASN A 36 1.50 7.58 -13.94
C ASN A 36 1.45 6.16 -13.35
N ILE A 37 0.44 5.89 -12.53
CA ILE A 37 0.23 4.59 -11.86
C ILE A 37 0.01 3.50 -12.91
N GLN A 38 0.76 2.41 -12.80
CA GLN A 38 0.65 1.24 -13.67
C GLN A 38 -0.05 0.09 -12.96
N ASP A 39 0.29 -0.14 -11.69
CA ASP A 39 -0.23 -1.28 -10.93
C ASP A 39 0.00 -1.10 -9.42
N VAL A 40 -0.74 -1.84 -8.59
CA VAL A 40 -0.41 -2.02 -7.18
C VAL A 40 0.61 -3.15 -7.05
N ILE A 41 1.63 -2.94 -6.22
CA ILE A 41 2.67 -3.94 -5.97
C ILE A 41 2.76 -4.35 -4.50
N GLY A 42 2.08 -3.64 -3.60
CA GLY A 42 1.99 -4.02 -2.20
C GLY A 42 0.88 -3.27 -1.46
N ILE A 43 0.28 -3.93 -0.47
CA ILE A 43 -0.75 -3.37 0.40
C ILE A 43 -0.36 -3.67 1.83
N GLY A 44 -0.49 -2.70 2.73
CA GLY A 44 -0.23 -2.85 4.16
C GLY A 44 -1.15 -1.96 5.00
N GLY A 45 -1.09 -2.10 6.33
CA GLY A 45 -2.03 -1.41 7.23
C GLY A 45 -2.05 0.12 7.08
N MET A 46 -0.89 0.72 6.82
CA MET A 46 -0.76 2.18 6.65
C MET A 46 -0.80 2.63 5.18
N GLY A 47 -0.63 1.73 4.20
CA GLY A 47 -0.15 2.11 2.87
C GLY A 47 -0.58 1.17 1.75
N SER A 48 -0.59 1.67 0.52
CA SER A 48 -0.46 0.84 -0.67
C SER A 48 0.73 1.36 -1.46
N VAL A 49 1.53 0.46 -2.04
CA VAL A 49 2.68 0.79 -2.87
C VAL A 49 2.34 0.46 -4.31
N TYR A 50 2.64 1.39 -5.20
CA TYR A 50 2.31 1.30 -6.61
C TYR A 50 3.56 1.33 -7.48
N ARG A 51 3.55 0.55 -8.54
CA ARG A 51 4.47 0.75 -9.66
C ARG A 51 3.95 1.89 -10.50
N ALA A 52 4.80 2.87 -10.81
CA ALA A 52 4.45 4.01 -11.65
C ALA A 52 5.54 4.28 -12.70
N ARG A 53 5.16 4.94 -13.81
CA ARG A 53 6.10 5.53 -14.78
C ARG A 53 6.37 6.98 -14.40
N ASP A 54 7.64 7.35 -14.27
CA ASP A 54 8.05 8.75 -14.12
C ASP A 54 8.02 9.47 -15.47
N LEU A 55 7.16 10.47 -15.59
CA LEU A 55 6.94 11.26 -16.82
C LEU A 55 7.98 12.38 -16.99
N HIS A 56 8.85 12.63 -16.01
CA HIS A 56 9.95 13.58 -16.17
C HIS A 56 10.97 13.15 -17.22
N PHE A 57 11.00 11.85 -17.56
CA PHE A 57 11.86 11.27 -18.59
C PHE A 57 11.01 10.89 -19.81
N PRO A 58 10.75 11.80 -20.76
CA PRO A 58 9.84 11.52 -21.88
C PRO A 58 10.38 10.42 -22.80
N ASN A 59 11.69 10.38 -23.00
CA ASN A 59 12.37 9.49 -23.95
C ASN A 59 12.78 8.13 -23.34
N VAL A 60 12.57 7.93 -22.04
CA VAL A 60 12.98 6.70 -21.35
C VAL A 60 11.87 6.24 -20.42
N VAL A 61 11.55 4.96 -20.44
CA VAL A 61 10.63 4.38 -19.47
C VAL A 61 11.37 4.19 -18.14
N LYS A 62 11.14 5.09 -17.19
CA LYS A 62 11.66 4.97 -15.82
C LYS A 62 10.54 4.49 -14.89
N LEU A 63 10.62 3.24 -14.46
CA LEU A 63 9.70 2.66 -13.47
C LEU A 63 10.15 3.02 -12.06
N VAL A 64 9.20 3.42 -11.22
CA VAL A 64 9.41 3.83 -9.82
C VAL A 64 8.34 3.24 -8.91
N ALA A 65 8.62 3.18 -7.62
CA ALA A 65 7.63 2.85 -6.58
C ALA A 65 7.12 4.13 -5.92
N VAL A 66 5.80 4.24 -5.73
CA VAL A 66 5.13 5.37 -5.07
C VAL A 66 4.25 4.84 -3.94
N LYS A 67 4.22 5.53 -2.80
CA LYS A 67 3.37 5.20 -1.64
C LYS A 67 2.59 6.44 -1.21
#